data_AF-A0A655QT12-F1
#
_entry.id   AF-A0A655QT12-F1
#
_cell.length_a   1.000
_cell.length_b   1.000
_cell.length_c   1.000
_cell.angle_alpha   90.00
_cell.angle_beta   90.00
_cell.angle_gamma   90.00
#
_symmetry.space_group_name_H-M   'P 1'
#
loop_
_entity.id
_entity.type
_entity.pdbx_description
1 polymer ?
#
loop_
_entity_poly.entity_id
_entity_poly.type
_entity_poly.pdbx_seq_one_letter_code
_entity_poly.pdbx_strand_id
1 'polypeptide(L)'
;MGADVAGGYMAMHKANQRGKSVSLAFKSVRGEFHKRPEAAVHFHCVEGEKIDRMLDETARTGERVNQEVHIIATCPTLHGDEPMAEFWLTLSLKIVK
;
A
#
# COMPACT_ATOMS: atom_id res chain seq x y z
N MET A 1 2.73 -10.58 -2.48
CA MET A 1 2.44 -10.15 -3.86
C MET A 1 1.21 -9.25 -3.94
N GLY A 2 -0.02 -9.73 -3.73
CA GLY A 2 -1.23 -8.90 -3.87
C GLY A 2 -1.24 -7.63 -2.99
N ALA A 3 -0.91 -7.78 -1.71
CA ALA A 3 -0.85 -6.66 -0.77
C ALA A 3 0.24 -5.63 -1.12
N ASP A 4 1.43 -6.11 -1.51
CA ASP A 4 2.56 -5.25 -1.89
C ASP A 4 2.23 -4.43 -3.14
N VAL A 5 1.55 -5.03 -4.12
CA VAL A 5 1.09 -4.31 -5.31
C VAL A 5 0.05 -3.27 -4.91
N ALA A 6 -0.96 -3.61 -4.11
CA ALA A 6 -1.99 -2.65 -3.71
C ALA A 6 -1.42 -1.40 -3.02
N GLY A 7 -0.46 -1.56 -2.11
CA GLY A 7 0.20 -0.42 -1.45
C GLY A 7 1.28 0.26 -2.30
N GLY A 8 2.19 -0.52 -2.86
CA GLY A 8 3.35 -0.01 -3.59
C GLY A 8 3.00 0.62 -4.94
N TYR A 9 2.13 -0.02 -5.71
CA TYR A 9 1.64 0.53 -6.98
C TYR A 9 0.89 1.85 -6.74
N MET A 10 0.08 1.95 -5.68
CA MET A 10 -0.63 3.20 -5.36
C MET A 10 0.34 4.36 -5.13
N ALA A 11 1.43 4.15 -4.38
CA ALA A 11 2.45 5.16 -4.18
C ALA A 11 3.16 5.55 -5.49
N MET A 12 3.52 4.57 -6.33
CA MET A 12 4.12 4.84 -7.64
C MET A 12 3.17 5.59 -8.58
N HIS A 13 1.91 5.18 -8.64
CA HIS A 13 0.88 5.77 -9.49
C HIS A 13 0.62 7.23 -9.10
N LYS A 14 0.44 7.51 -7.80
CA LYS A 14 0.26 8.88 -7.28
C LYS A 14 1.50 9.75 -7.50
N ALA A 15 2.70 9.22 -7.34
CA ALA A 15 3.93 9.95 -7.66
C ALA A 15 3.99 10.33 -9.15
N ASN A 16 3.68 9.39 -10.04
CA ASN A 16 3.64 9.62 -11.49
C ASN A 16 2.59 10.68 -11.87
N GLN A 17 1.41 10.68 -11.25
CA GLN A 17 0.39 11.72 -11.45
C GLN A 17 0.88 13.13 -11.06
N ARG A 18 1.86 13.22 -10.15
CA ARG A 18 2.51 14.48 -9.74
C ARG A 18 3.73 14.83 -10.60
N GLY A 19 4.02 14.06 -11.65
CA GLY A 19 5.22 14.23 -12.47
C GLY A 19 6.52 13.98 -11.70
N LYS A 20 6.48 13.12 -10.67
CA LYS A 20 7.64 12.78 -9.83
C LYS A 20 7.94 11.30 -9.95
N SER A 21 9.22 10.95 -9.92
CA SER A 21 9.67 9.57 -9.72
C SER A 21 9.92 9.33 -8.24
N VAL A 22 9.61 8.12 -7.76
CA VAL A 22 9.77 7.73 -6.37
C VAL A 22 10.60 6.45 -6.26
N SER A 23 11.59 6.47 -5.37
CA SER A 23 12.28 5.28 -4.89
C SER A 23 11.50 4.66 -3.74
N LEU A 24 10.87 3.53 -4.03
CA LEU A 24 10.05 2.77 -3.10
C LEU A 24 10.80 1.56 -2.55
N ALA A 25 10.66 1.30 -1.26
CA ALA A 25 11.05 0.05 -0.62
C ALA A 25 10.01 -0.36 0.44
N PHE A 26 9.94 -1.66 0.73
CA PHE A 26 9.19 -2.19 1.86
C PHE A 26 10.16 -2.47 3.01
N LYS A 27 9.95 -1.84 4.18
CA LYS A 27 10.82 -2.03 5.36
C LYS A 27 10.38 -3.16 6.27
N SER A 28 9.09 -3.46 6.28
CA SER A 28 8.51 -4.57 7.03
C SER A 28 7.18 -4.97 6.42
N VAL A 29 6.80 -6.21 6.69
CA VAL A 29 5.48 -6.77 6.39
C VAL A 29 4.99 -7.55 7.61
N ARG A 30 3.75 -7.31 8.00
CA ARG A 30 2.99 -8.10 8.97
C ARG A 30 1.68 -8.53 8.30
N GLY A 31 1.31 -9.79 8.47
CA GLY A 31 0.07 -10.34 7.92
C GLY A 31 -0.69 -11.12 8.97
N GLU A 32 -2.00 -10.93 9.01
CA GLU A 32 -2.95 -11.73 9.79
C GLU A 32 -3.86 -12.47 8.83
N PHE A 33 -3.93 -13.80 8.97
CA PHE A 33 -4.70 -14.66 8.08
C PHE A 33 -5.90 -15.22 8.85
N HIS A 34 -7.07 -14.68 8.58
CA HIS A 34 -8.30 -15.02 9.30
C HIS A 34 -8.96 -16.27 8.72
N LYS A 35 -8.97 -16.39 7.39
CA LYS A 35 -9.63 -17.48 6.65
C LYS A 35 -8.87 -17.83 5.39
N ARG A 36 -9.11 -19.04 4.88
CA ARG A 36 -8.61 -19.45 3.56
C ARG A 36 -9.46 -18.78 2.47
N PRO A 37 -8.86 -18.08 1.50
CA PRO A 37 -9.60 -17.58 0.35
C PRO A 37 -9.90 -18.73 -0.63
N GLU A 38 -11.17 -18.95 -0.93
CA GLU A 38 -11.65 -20.02 -1.84
C GLU A 38 -12.23 -19.48 -3.16
N ALA A 39 -12.05 -18.18 -3.43
CA ALA A 39 -12.43 -17.52 -4.68
C ALA A 39 -11.43 -16.40 -5.04
N ALA A 40 -11.77 -15.57 -6.03
CA ALA A 40 -10.97 -14.42 -6.41
C ALA A 40 -10.79 -13.46 -5.23
N VAL A 41 -9.53 -13.17 -4.90
CA VAL A 41 -9.17 -12.27 -3.80
C VAL A 41 -8.99 -10.85 -4.32
N HIS A 42 -9.66 -9.90 -3.68
CA HIS A 42 -9.50 -8.48 -3.94
C HIS A 42 -8.65 -7.86 -2.84
N PHE A 43 -7.56 -7.19 -3.21
CA PHE A 43 -6.69 -6.48 -2.28
C PHE A 43 -6.99 -4.98 -2.32
N HIS A 44 -7.39 -4.42 -1.20
CA HIS A 44 -7.81 -3.03 -1.07
C HIS A 44 -6.82 -2.26 -0.20
N CYS A 45 -6.17 -1.25 -0.77
CA CYS A 45 -5.43 -0.26 0.00
C CYS A 45 -6.32 0.98 0.16
N VAL A 46 -6.71 1.30 1.39
CA VAL A 46 -7.56 2.48 1.71
C VAL A 46 -6.73 3.67 2.20
N GLU A 47 -5.41 3.57 2.10
CA GLU A 47 -4.43 4.51 2.69
C GLU A 47 -3.98 5.59 1.70
N GLY A 48 -4.81 5.91 0.71
CA GLY A 48 -4.48 6.84 -0.36
C GLY A 48 -4.04 8.21 0.14
N GLU A 49 -4.76 8.79 1.10
CA GLU A 49 -4.42 10.08 1.70
C GLU A 49 -3.12 10.03 2.51
N LYS A 50 -2.86 8.92 3.20
CA LYS A 50 -1.61 8.72 3.95
C LYS A 50 -0.43 8.71 2.99
N ILE A 51 -0.54 7.98 1.89
CA ILE A 51 0.46 7.97 0.81
C ILE A 51 0.64 9.36 0.21
N ASP A 52 -0.45 10.11 0.01
CA ASP A 52 -0.39 11.47 -0.52
C ASP A 52 0.48 12.38 0.37
N ARG A 53 0.26 12.32 1.69
CA ARG A 53 1.05 13.05 2.69
C ARG A 53 2.52 12.62 2.71
N MET A 54 2.80 11.33 2.60
CA MET A 54 4.19 10.84 2.54
C MET A 54 4.93 11.41 1.34
N LEU A 55 4.27 11.43 0.18
CA LEU A 55 4.83 11.97 -1.07
C LEU A 55 5.08 13.48 -0.97
N ASP A 56 4.17 14.23 -0.33
CA ASP A 56 4.34 15.67 -0.11
C ASP A 56 5.49 15.96 0.86
N GLU A 57 5.61 15.16 1.92
CA GLU A 57 6.68 15.30 2.90
C GLU A 57 8.05 15.01 2.27
N THR A 58 8.20 13.92 1.52
CA THR A 58 9.47 13.64 0.82
C THR A 58 9.76 14.67 -0.28
N ALA A 59 8.75 15.22 -0.95
CA ALA A 59 8.92 16.30 -1.92
C ALA A 59 9.47 17.58 -1.26
N ARG A 60 8.91 17.94 -0.09
CA ARG A 60 9.27 19.14 0.65
C ARG A 60 10.64 19.04 1.31
N THR A 61 10.95 17.88 1.88
CA THR A 61 12.16 17.69 2.70
C THR A 61 13.34 17.15 1.89
N GLY A 62 13.09 16.45 0.79
CA GLY A 62 14.11 15.64 0.10
C GLY A 62 14.49 14.36 0.86
N GLU A 63 13.90 14.12 2.02
CA GLU A 63 14.21 13.01 2.91
C GLU A 63 13.31 11.80 2.67
N ARG A 64 13.76 10.65 3.16
CA ARG A 64 13.01 9.38 3.07
C ARG A 64 11.95 9.30 4.17
N VAL A 65 10.71 9.07 3.78
CA VAL A 65 9.56 8.95 4.68
C VAL A 65 9.18 7.48 4.83
N ASN A 66 8.92 7.04 6.06
CA ASN A 66 8.50 5.67 6.35
C ASN A 66 7.16 5.69 7.09
N GLN A 67 6.16 5.00 6.56
CA GLN A 67 4.85 4.88 7.19
C GLN A 67 4.27 3.49 6.92
N GLU A 68 3.50 2.99 7.88
CA GLU A 68 2.75 1.76 7.72
C GLU A 68 1.45 2.03 6.97
N VAL A 69 1.19 1.20 5.94
CA VAL A 69 -0.07 1.17 5.21
C VAL A 69 -0.78 -0.15 5.43
N HIS A 70 -2.10 -0.08 5.55
CA HIS A 70 -2.98 -1.20 5.74
C HIS A 70 -3.61 -1.64 4.42
N ILE A 71 -3.61 -2.95 4.17
CA ILE A 71 -4.25 -3.60 3.03
C ILE A 71 -5.16 -4.71 3.53
N ILE A 72 -6.40 -4.70 3.04
CA ILE A 72 -7.42 -5.70 3.36
C ILE A 72 -7.60 -6.62 2.15
N ALA A 73 -7.57 -7.92 2.37
CA ALA A 73 -7.87 -8.93 1.35
C ALA A 73 -9.27 -9.51 1.60
N THR A 74 -10.15 -9.44 0.59
CA THR A 74 -11.54 -9.95 0.66
C THR A 74 -11.81 -10.95 -0.47
N CYS A 75 -12.86 -11.76 -0.31
CA CYS A 75 -13.40 -12.65 -1.37
C CYS A 75 -14.86 -12.26 -1.64
N PRO A 76 -15.14 -11.22 -2.45
CA PRO A 76 -16.48 -10.64 -2.53
C PRO A 76 -17.58 -11.60 -2.99
N THR A 77 -17.25 -12.55 -3.85
CA THR A 77 -18.22 -13.53 -4.37
C THR A 77 -18.66 -14.56 -3.34
N LEU A 78 -17.91 -14.75 -2.26
CA LEU A 78 -18.22 -15.73 -1.20
C LEU A 78 -18.57 -15.09 0.14
N HIS A 79 -17.88 -14.00 0.50
CA HIS A 79 -17.93 -13.43 1.85
C HIS A 79 -18.12 -11.90 1.85
N GLY A 80 -18.42 -11.29 0.70
CA GLY A 80 -18.59 -9.85 0.58
C GLY A 80 -17.35 -9.08 1.06
N ASP A 81 -17.54 -8.15 1.98
CA ASP A 81 -16.49 -7.31 2.54
C ASP A 81 -15.76 -7.94 3.75
N GLU A 82 -16.08 -9.19 4.10
CA GLU A 82 -15.40 -9.86 5.21
C GLU A 82 -13.91 -10.09 4.89
N PRO A 83 -12.98 -9.68 5.77
CA PRO A 83 -11.55 -9.89 5.54
C PRO A 83 -11.16 -11.37 5.58
N MET A 84 -10.51 -11.83 4.52
CA MET A 84 -9.78 -13.11 4.50
C MET A 84 -8.43 -12.98 5.22
N ALA A 85 -7.78 -11.84 5.02
CA ALA A 85 -6.50 -11.49 5.64
C ALA A 85 -6.30 -9.97 5.67
N GLU A 86 -5.49 -9.51 6.60
CA GLU A 86 -5.07 -8.11 6.74
C GLU A 86 -3.55 -8.01 6.71
N PHE A 87 -3.04 -6.98 6.05
CA PHE A 87 -1.60 -6.78 5.86
C PHE A 87 -1.19 -5.36 6.22
N TRP A 88 -0.13 -5.24 7.00
CA TRP A 88 0.49 -3.98 7.35
C TRP A 88 1.90 -3.95 6.75
N LEU A 89 2.11 -3.01 5.83
CA LEU A 89 3.36 -2.85 5.10
C LEU A 89 3.99 -1.51 5.47
N THR A 90 5.25 -1.50 5.91
CA THR A 90 5.97 -0.22 6.05
C THR A 90 6.50 0.22 4.70
N LEU A 91 5.81 1.16 4.06
CA LEU A 91 6.28 1.84 2.87
C LEU A 91 7.40 2.81 3.24
N SER A 92 8.47 2.76 2.46
CA SER A 92 9.62 3.66 2.53
C SER A 92 9.72 4.39 1.20
N LEU A 93 9.42 5.68 1.19
CA LEU A 93 9.35 6.50 -0.02
C LEU A 93 10.42 7.59 0.00
N LYS A 94 11.07 7.81 -1.14
CA LYS A 94 11.92 8.97 -1.40
C LYS A 94 11.69 9.46 -2.82
N ILE A 95 11.33 10.73 -3.02
CA ILE A 95 11.32 11.31 -4.37
C ILE A 95 12.74 11.36 -4.92
N VAL A 96 12.91 10.88 -6.14
CA VAL A 96 14.17 10.93 -6.89
C VAL A 96 14.09 12.00 -7.96
N LYS A 97 15.22 12.65 -8.23
CA LYS A 97 15.35 13.66 -9.29
C LYS A 97 15.38 13.00 -10.67
#